data_AF-A0A949HU42-F1
#
_entry.id   AF-A0A949HU42-F1
#
_cell.length_a   1.000
_cell.length_b   1.000
_cell.length_c   1.000
_cell.angle_alpha   90.00
_cell.angle_beta   90.00
_cell.angle_gamma   90.00
#
_symmetry.space_group_name_H-M   'P 1'
#
loop_
_entity.id
_entity.type
_entity.pdbx_description
1 polymer ?
#
loop_
_entity_poly.entity_id
_entity_poly.type
_entity_poly.pdbx_seq_one_letter_code
_entity_poly.pdbx_strand_id
1 'polypeptide(L)' 'MQPPHDATLLRIFVGEKDRWRHKPLYEAIVLKAREMHLAGATV' A
#
# COMPACT_ATOMS: atom_id res chain seq x y z
N MET A 1 -8.64 9.25 -19.20
CA MET A 1 -7.97 7.96 -18.92
C MET A 1 -9.05 6.92 -18.71
N GLN A 2 -9.15 5.92 -19.59
CA GLN A 2 -9.90 4.70 -19.28
C GLN A 2 -9.13 3.93 -18.21
N PRO A 3 -9.76 3.43 -17.14
CA PRO A 3 -9.07 2.56 -16.20
C PRO A 3 -8.57 1.32 -16.94
N PRO A 4 -7.38 0.79 -16.59
CA PRO A 4 -6.89 -0.46 -17.16
C PRO A 4 -7.94 -1.55 -16.96
N HIS A 5 -8.23 -2.30 -18.03
CA HIS A 5 -9.29 -3.33 -18.05
C HIS A 5 -9.02 -4.48 -17.05
N ASP A 6 -7.76 -4.66 -16.66
CA ASP A 6 -7.33 -5.60 -15.64
C ASP A 6 -6.73 -4.86 -14.44
N ALA A 7 -7.45 -4.84 -13.33
CA ALA A 7 -6.97 -4.35 -12.05
C ALA A 7 -7.27 -5.39 -10.98
N THR A 8 -6.36 -5.52 -10.00
CA THR A 8 -6.55 -6.41 -8.85
C THR A 8 -6.67 -5.58 -7.59
N LEU A 9 -7.71 -5.83 -6.80
CA LEU A 9 -7.83 -5.25 -5.46
C LEU A 9 -6.92 -6.02 -4.50
N LEU A 10 -5.85 -5.38 -4.05
CA LEU A 10 -4.98 -5.89 -2.99
C LEU A 10 -5.44 -5.34 -1.64
N ARG A 11 -5.70 -6.23 -0.69
CA ARG A 11 -5.99 -5.88 0.70
C ARG A 11 -4.93 -6.49 1.62
N ILE A 12 -4.26 -5.64 2.38
CA ILE A 12 -3.19 -6.04 3.29
C ILE A 12 -3.71 -5.82 4.72
N PHE A 13 -3.65 -6.86 5.54
CA PHE A 13 -4.03 -6.80 6.95
C PHE A 13 -2.76 -6.76 7.80
N VAL A 14 -2.66 -5.75 8.65
CA VAL A 14 -1.53 -5.56 9.57
C VAL A 14 -2.06 -5.22 10.96
N GLY A 15 -1.28 -5.54 11.99
CA GLY A 15 -1.57 -5.11 13.36
C GLY A 15 -1.25 -3.63 13.56
N GLU A 16 -2.03 -2.94 14.40
CA GLU A 16 -1.81 -1.53 14.74
C GLU A 16 -0.41 -1.26 15.33
N LYS A 17 0.14 -2.25 16.05
CA LYS A 17 1.44 -2.16 16.71
C LYS A 17 2.61 -2.61 15.82
N ASP A 18 2.33 -3.08 14.60
CA ASP A 18 3.37 -3.55 13.70
C ASP A 18 4.24 -2.39 13.23
N ARG A 19 5.55 -2.62 13.24
CA ARG A 19 6.54 -1.60 12.91
C ARG A 19 7.56 -2.11 11.91
N TRP A 20 7.97 -1.22 11.02
CA TRP A 20 9.08 -1.42 10.09
C TRP A 20 10.06 -0.27 10.23
N ARG A 21 11.33 -0.58 10.54
CA ARG A 21 12.40 0.43 10.76
C ARG A 21 11.95 1.56 11.70
N HIS A 22 11.34 1.19 12.83
CA HIS A 22 10.78 2.08 13.86
C HIS A 22 9.57 2.94 13.46
N LYS A 23 9.01 2.77 12.25
CA LYS A 23 7.79 3.45 11.80
C LYS A 23 6.61 2.48 11.74
N PRO A 24 5.35 2.95 11.81
CA PRO A 24 4.19 2.08 11.61
C PRO A 24 4.28 1.33 10.27
N LEU A 25 3.95 0.03 10.28
CA LEU A 25 4.11 -0.82 9.08
C LEU A 25 3.23 -0.35 7.91
N TYR A 26 2.00 0.11 8.18
CA TYR A 26 1.11 0.61 7.13
C TYR A 26 1.72 1.80 6.36
N GLU A 27 2.47 2.69 7.04
CA GLU A 27 3.14 3.81 6.36
C GLU A 27 4.23 3.32 5.42
N ALA A 28 5.01 2.32 5.84
CA ALA A 28 6.05 1.73 5.01
C ALA A 28 5.46 1.06 3.76
N ILE A 29 4.30 0.41 3.89
CA ILE A 29 3.57 -0.19 2.76
C ILE A 29 3.12 0.88 1.77
N VAL A 30 2.51 1.96 2.25
CA VAL A 30 2.03 3.07 1.39
C VAL A 30 3.19 3.76 0.68
N LEU A 31 4.29 4.05 1.40
CA LEU A 31 5.49 4.63 0.80
C LEU A 31 6.06 3.71 -0.28
N LYS A 32 6.10 2.40 -0.03
CA LYS A 32 6.60 1.44 -1.02
C LYS A 32 5.69 1.34 -2.25
N ALA A 33 4.38 1.34 -2.06
CA ALA A 33 3.39 1.38 -3.15
C ALA A 33 3.61 2.61 -4.05
N ARG A 34 3.92 3.76 -3.45
CA ARG A 34 4.25 5.00 -4.17
C ARG A 34 5.57 4.90 -4.94
N GLU A 35 6.63 4.36 -4.33
CA GLU A 35 7.92 4.10 -5.01
C GLU A 35 7.76 3.17 -6.23
N MET A 36 6.86 2.20 -6.13
CA MET A 36 6.56 1.24 -7.19
C MET A 36 5.58 1.78 -8.25
N HIS A 37 5.13 3.03 -8.12
CA HIS A 37 4.15 3.66 -9.02
C HIS A 37 2.84 2.85 -9.16
N LEU A 38 2.39 2.22 -8.06
CA LEU A 38 1.06 1.60 -8.03
C LEU A 38 -0.03 2.66 -8.23
N ALA A 39 -1.18 2.24 -8.76
CA ALA A 39 -2.29 3.13 -9.08
C ALA A 39 -2.81 3.93 -7.86
N GLY A 40 -2.67 3.37 -6.64
CA GLY A 40 -3.01 4.04 -5.39
C GLY A 40 -3.03 3.08 -4.20
N ALA A 41 -3.15 3.64 -2.99
CA ALA A 41 -3.34 2.89 -1.75
C ALA A 41 -4.25 3.71 -0.80
N THR A 42 -5.07 3.00 -0.03
CA THR A 42 -5.94 3.57 1.02
C THR A 42 -5.75 2.74 2.30
N VAL A 43 -5.82 3.39 3.47
CA VAL A 43 -5.54 2.80 4.79
C VAL A 43 -6.77 2.90 5.67
#